data_AF-A0A3D5FNZ9-F1
#
_entry.id   AF-A0A3D5FNZ9-F1
#
_cell.length_a   1.000
_cell.length_b   1.000
_cell.length_c   1.000
_cell.angle_alpha   90.00
_cell.angle_beta   90.00
_cell.angle_gamma   90.00
#
_symmetry.space_group_name_H-M   'P 1'
#
loop_
_entity.id
_entity.type
_entity.pdbx_description
1 polymer ?
#
loop_
_entity_poly.entity_id
_entity_poly.type
_entity_poly.pdbx_seq_one_letter_code
_entity_poly.pdbx_strand_id
1 'polypeptide(L)'
;MSPDPNTDSTVAEETLAGRRAILGALEAGQPIRRLLLARGAHGEAIDSIRERARAAGVPLDMVDRVVIDRAAQGVKHQGVVAMLAARSYTEYGKLLQMENRFLVYLDGIQDPHNLGAIIRSAHAVGADGVVLPQRGGVSGVTAAVARASA
;
A
#
# COMPACT_ATOMS: atom_id res chain seq x y z
N MET A 1 -19.78 9.34 -29.67
CA MET A 1 -18.53 9.56 -28.91
C MET A 1 -18.47 8.47 -27.86
N SER A 2 -17.92 7.31 -28.24
CA SER A 2 -17.81 6.16 -27.33
C SER A 2 -16.62 6.40 -26.40
N PRO A 3 -16.73 6.18 -25.09
CA PRO A 3 -15.57 6.27 -24.20
C PRO A 3 -14.61 5.11 -24.51
N ASP A 4 -13.32 5.43 -24.59
CA ASP A 4 -12.24 4.50 -24.95
C ASP A 4 -12.07 3.38 -23.91
N PRO A 5 -11.97 2.10 -24.32
CA PRO A 5 -11.85 0.93 -23.43
C PRO A 5 -10.45 0.70 -22.86
N ASN A 6 -9.58 1.73 -22.84
CA ASN A 6 -8.14 1.57 -22.57
C ASN A 6 -7.61 2.54 -21.50
N THR A 7 -8.39 2.80 -20.45
CA THR A 7 -7.83 3.29 -19.19
C THR A 7 -7.65 2.11 -18.26
N ASP A 8 -6.66 1.27 -18.59
CA ASP A 8 -6.09 0.32 -17.65
C ASP A 8 -5.53 1.14 -16.49
N SER A 9 -6.27 1.25 -15.40
CA SER A 9 -5.79 1.84 -14.16
C SER A 9 -4.79 0.87 -13.54
N THR A 10 -3.61 0.78 -14.17
CA THR A 10 -2.44 0.13 -13.61
C THR A 10 -2.24 0.73 -12.24
N VAL A 11 -2.49 -0.06 -11.19
CA VAL A 11 -2.13 0.28 -9.83
C VAL A 11 -0.62 0.39 -9.82
N ALA A 12 -0.09 1.58 -10.08
CA ALA A 12 1.35 1.79 -10.09
C ALA A 12 1.83 1.45 -8.68
N GLU A 13 2.63 0.39 -8.56
CA GLU A 13 3.25 0.05 -7.28
C GLU A 13 4.17 1.21 -6.91
N GLU A 14 3.71 2.03 -5.96
CA GLU A 14 4.48 3.17 -5.52
C GLU A 14 5.75 2.68 -4.82
N THR A 15 6.90 3.20 -5.23
CA THR A 15 8.20 2.77 -4.69
C THR A 15 8.83 3.89 -3.87
N LEU A 16 9.49 3.50 -2.78
CA LEU A 16 10.26 4.41 -1.94
C LEU A 16 11.71 3.91 -1.87
N ALA A 17 12.67 4.74 -2.27
CA ALA A 17 14.07 4.34 -2.40
C ALA A 17 14.96 5.06 -1.38
N GLY A 18 16.00 4.36 -0.89
CA GLY A 18 17.03 4.95 -0.03
C GLY A 18 16.87 4.62 1.46
N ARG A 19 18.00 4.48 2.16
CA ARG A 19 18.04 3.97 3.54
C ARG A 19 17.28 4.85 4.53
N ARG A 20 17.51 6.16 4.48
CA ARG A 20 16.87 7.13 5.39
C ARG A 20 15.35 7.19 5.19
N ALA A 21 14.91 7.22 3.93
CA ALA A 21 13.49 7.26 3.60
C ALA A 21 12.77 6.00 4.10
N ILE A 22 13.39 4.83 3.90
CA ILE A 22 12.82 3.55 4.35
C ILE A 22 12.83 3.42 5.87
N LEU A 23 13.88 3.88 6.55
CA LEU A 23 13.90 3.94 8.02
C LEU A 23 12.77 4.82 8.55
N GLY A 24 12.59 6.01 7.99
CA GLY A 24 11.51 6.91 8.37
C GLY A 24 10.12 6.31 8.10
N ALA A 25 9.94 5.60 6.97
CA ALA A 25 8.69 4.92 6.66
C ALA A 25 8.39 3.77 7.64
N LEU A 26 9.39 2.97 8.00
CA LEU A 26 9.26 1.92 9.02
C LEU A 26 8.96 2.50 10.40
N GLU A 27 9.61 3.60 10.78
CA GLU A 27 9.36 4.33 12.03
C GLU A 27 7.96 4.92 12.10
N ALA A 28 7.48 5.48 10.99
CA ALA A 28 6.14 6.05 10.89
C ALA A 28 5.02 5.00 10.77
N GLY A 29 5.35 3.70 10.73
CA GLY A 29 4.38 2.63 10.50
C GLY A 29 3.69 2.73 9.14
N GLN A 30 4.36 3.30 8.14
CA GLN A 30 3.83 3.41 6.79
C GLN A 30 3.58 1.99 6.22
N PRO A 31 2.41 1.72 5.62
CA PRO A 31 2.14 0.42 5.00
C PRO A 31 3.12 0.12 3.87
N ILE A 32 3.98 -0.88 4.11
CA ILE A 32 4.97 -1.38 3.15
C ILE A 32 4.59 -2.82 2.81
N ARG A 33 4.43 -3.11 1.52
CA ARG A 33 4.11 -4.45 1.02
C ARG A 33 5.31 -5.39 1.15
N ARG A 34 6.49 -4.92 0.76
CA ARG A 34 7.78 -5.64 0.89
C ARG A 34 8.96 -4.71 0.71
N LEU A 35 10.10 -5.11 1.24
CA LEU A 35 11.40 -4.48 1.00
C LEU A 35 12.24 -5.32 0.05
N LEU A 36 13.00 -4.64 -0.80
CA LEU A 36 14.03 -5.20 -1.65
C LEU A 36 15.38 -4.72 -1.15
N LEU A 37 16.30 -5.64 -0.87
CA LEU A 37 17.66 -5.34 -0.43
C LEU A 37 18.66 -5.94 -1.43
N ALA A 38 19.59 -5.12 -1.91
CA ALA A 38 20.64 -5.58 -2.80
C ALA A 38 21.52 -6.62 -2.09
N ARG A 39 21.84 -7.72 -2.77
CA ARG A 39 22.89 -8.65 -2.32
C ARG A 39 24.20 -7.89 -2.08
N GLY A 40 24.84 -8.16 -0.93
CA GLY A 40 26.05 -7.47 -0.50
C GLY A 40 25.83 -6.11 0.17
N ALA A 41 24.59 -5.61 0.30
CA ALA A 41 24.32 -4.42 1.08
C ALA A 41 24.55 -4.67 2.59
N HIS A 42 25.35 -3.81 3.20
CA HIS A 42 25.78 -3.91 4.59
C HIS A 42 25.93 -2.53 5.26
N GLY A 43 26.07 -2.54 6.58
CA GLY A 43 26.31 -1.38 7.43
C GLY A 43 25.14 -1.10 8.38
N GLU A 44 25.39 -0.29 9.40
CA GLU A 44 24.48 -0.03 10.52
C GLU A 44 23.04 0.33 10.08
N ALA A 45 22.89 1.18 9.07
CA ALA A 45 21.59 1.55 8.55
C ALA A 45 20.83 0.37 7.90
N ILE A 46 21.53 -0.58 7.27
CA ILE A 46 20.91 -1.78 6.71
C ILE A 46 20.50 -2.75 7.82
N ASP A 47 21.32 -2.88 8.87
CA ASP A 47 21.00 -3.73 10.01
C ASP A 47 19.78 -3.19 10.76
N SER A 48 19.70 -1.87 10.96
CA SER A 48 18.50 -1.24 11.53
C SER A 48 17.25 -1.44 10.66
N ILE A 49 17.37 -1.36 9.32
CA ILE A 49 16.25 -1.67 8.41
C ILE A 49 15.79 -3.11 8.58
N ARG A 50 16.72 -4.08 8.66
CA ARG A 50 16.39 -5.50 8.83
C ARG A 50 15.67 -5.77 10.15
N GLU A 51 16.15 -5.16 11.23
CA GLU A 51 15.56 -5.29 12.56
C GLU A 51 14.14 -4.73 12.58
N ARG A 52 13.96 -3.50 12.08
CA ARG A 52 12.65 -2.83 12.05
C ARG A 52 11.67 -3.51 11.11
N ALA A 53 12.12 -3.97 9.94
CA ALA A 53 11.29 -4.74 9.02
C ALA A 53 10.80 -6.04 9.67
N ARG A 54 11.68 -6.74 10.40
CA ARG A 54 11.31 -7.93 11.17
C ARG A 54 10.30 -7.61 12.27
N ALA A 55 10.53 -6.54 13.04
CA ALA A 55 9.62 -6.11 14.09
C ALA A 55 8.24 -5.71 13.56
N ALA A 56 8.19 -5.10 12.37
CA ALA A 56 6.96 -4.70 11.69
C ALA A 56 6.31 -5.84 10.87
N GLY A 57 6.91 -7.03 10.81
CA GLY A 57 6.42 -8.14 9.99
C GLY A 57 6.47 -7.90 8.48
N VAL A 58 7.30 -6.97 8.02
CA VAL A 58 7.44 -6.62 6.60
C VAL A 58 8.42 -7.58 5.92
N PRO A 59 8.01 -8.30 4.85
CA PRO A 59 8.91 -9.17 4.11
C PRO A 59 10.09 -8.40 3.51
N LEU A 60 11.30 -8.97 3.59
CA LEU A 60 12.52 -8.40 3.03
C LEU A 60 13.20 -9.43 2.13
N ASP A 61 13.29 -9.12 0.84
CA ASP A 61 13.88 -9.99 -0.17
C ASP A 61 15.26 -9.52 -0.59
N MET A 62 16.23 -10.44 -0.56
CA MET A 62 17.57 -10.21 -1.10
C MET A 62 17.56 -10.42 -2.62
N VAL A 63 17.84 -9.36 -3.38
CA VAL A 63 17.78 -9.38 -4.85
C VAL A 63 19.08 -8.85 -5.47
N ASP A 64 19.29 -9.09 -6.76
CA ASP A 64 20.41 -8.50 -7.48
C ASP A 64 20.24 -6.99 -7.63
N ARG A 65 21.36 -6.27 -7.68
CA ARG A 65 21.36 -4.81 -7.75
C ARG A 65 20.57 -4.27 -8.94
N VAL A 66 20.62 -4.96 -10.08
CA VAL A 66 19.85 -4.62 -11.29
C VAL A 66 18.33 -4.58 -11.02
N VAL A 67 17.82 -5.44 -10.14
CA VAL A 67 16.40 -5.43 -9.74
C VAL A 67 16.08 -4.16 -8.95
N ILE A 68 16.99 -3.76 -8.05
CA ILE A 68 16.85 -2.52 -7.28
C ILE A 68 16.90 -1.30 -8.21
N ASP A 69 17.83 -1.26 -9.16
CA ASP A 69 18.01 -0.14 -10.09
C ASP A 69 16.74 0.08 -10.93
N ARG A 70 16.12 -1.02 -11.39
CA ARG A 70 14.83 -0.99 -12.11
C ARG A 70 13.70 -0.51 -11.21
N ALA A 71 13.60 -1.05 -9.99
CA ALA A 71 12.53 -0.70 -9.05
C ALA A 71 12.63 0.75 -8.57
N ALA A 72 13.84 1.30 -8.45
CA ALA A 72 14.07 2.66 -7.99
C ALA A 72 13.76 3.74 -9.03
N GLN A 73 13.50 3.39 -10.30
CA GLN A 73 13.14 4.32 -11.38
C GLN A 73 14.08 5.54 -11.49
N GLY A 74 15.40 5.33 -11.28
CA GLY A 74 16.40 6.39 -11.33
C GLY A 74 16.64 7.16 -10.02
N VAL A 75 15.88 6.87 -8.95
CA VAL A 75 16.09 7.45 -7.62
C VAL A 75 17.27 6.78 -6.91
N LYS A 76 18.04 7.56 -6.15
CA LYS A 76 19.18 7.04 -5.36
C LYS A 76 18.71 6.10 -4.24
N HIS A 77 18.84 4.80 -4.47
CA HIS A 77 18.34 3.73 -3.59
C HIS A 77 19.32 3.25 -2.51
N GLN A 78 20.64 3.48 -2.65
CA GLN A 78 21.65 3.05 -1.66
C GLN A 78 21.60 1.54 -1.31
N GLY A 79 21.13 0.73 -2.26
CA GLY A 79 20.98 -0.73 -2.12
C GLY A 79 19.65 -1.19 -1.55
N VAL A 80 18.66 -0.32 -1.31
CA VAL A 80 17.37 -0.71 -0.72
C VAL A 80 16.19 0.06 -1.32
N VAL A 81 15.08 -0.63 -1.58
CA VAL A 81 13.82 -0.06 -2.07
C VAL A 81 12.66 -0.71 -1.32
N ALA A 82 11.63 0.07 -0.99
CA ALA A 82 10.37 -0.39 -0.47
C ALA A 82 9.30 -0.35 -1.57
N MET A 83 8.54 -1.44 -1.69
CA MET A 83 7.29 -1.47 -2.43
C MET A 83 6.19 -1.08 -1.45
N LEU A 84 5.59 0.10 -1.64
CA LEU A 84 4.52 0.55 -0.77
C LEU A 84 3.25 -0.25 -1.04
N ALA A 85 2.44 -0.44 0.00
CA ALA A 85 1.10 -0.96 -0.23
C ALA A 85 0.28 0.10 -0.99
N ALA A 86 -0.47 -0.31 -2.01
CA ALA A 86 -1.31 0.60 -2.77
C ALA A 86 -2.29 1.32 -1.81
N ARG A 87 -2.09 2.63 -1.62
CA ARG A 87 -3.02 3.46 -0.85
C ARG A 87 -4.08 3.99 -1.80
N SER A 88 -5.22 3.34 -1.87
CA SER A 88 -6.45 4.02 -2.31
C SER A 88 -7.31 4.25 -1.09
N TYR A 89 -7.06 5.35 -0.38
CA TYR A 89 -7.89 5.80 0.72
C TYR A 89 -8.36 7.23 0.46
N THR A 90 -9.67 7.43 0.42
CA THR A 90 -10.28 8.75 0.34
C THR A 90 -10.70 9.23 1.74
N GLU A 91 -10.56 10.52 1.99
CA GLU A 91 -11.08 11.17 3.20
C GLU A 91 -12.61 11.03 3.28
N TYR A 92 -13.12 10.57 4.42
CA TYR A 92 -14.55 10.37 4.65
C TYR A 92 -15.39 11.61 4.33
N GLY A 93 -14.89 12.81 4.66
CA GLY A 93 -15.56 14.08 4.38
C GLY A 93 -15.84 14.33 2.90
N LYS A 94 -14.99 13.82 1.99
CA LYS A 94 -15.20 13.95 0.53
C LYS A 94 -16.35 13.07 0.04
N LEU A 95 -16.56 11.90 0.65
CA LEU A 95 -17.70 11.04 0.33
C LEU A 95 -19.01 11.67 0.75
N LEU A 96 -19.01 12.43 1.85
CA LEU A 96 -20.21 13.13 2.33
C LEU A 96 -20.69 14.24 1.40
N GLN A 97 -19.83 14.71 0.48
CA GLN A 97 -20.18 15.75 -0.49
C GLN A 97 -20.87 15.20 -1.75
N MET A 98 -20.88 13.87 -1.94
CA MET A 98 -21.58 13.24 -3.05
C MET A 98 -23.07 13.02 -2.69
N GLU A 99 -23.98 13.34 -3.61
CA GLU A 99 -25.39 13.01 -3.47
C GLU A 99 -25.65 11.55 -3.87
N ASN A 100 -26.63 10.90 -3.22
CA ASN A 100 -27.07 9.52 -3.50
C ASN A 100 -25.98 8.45 -3.43
N ARG A 101 -25.04 8.58 -2.48
CA ARG A 101 -23.94 7.62 -2.30
C ARG A 101 -24.39 6.28 -1.74
N PHE A 102 -23.88 5.19 -2.32
CA PHE A 102 -23.97 3.83 -1.79
C PHE A 102 -22.64 3.44 -1.15
N LEU A 103 -22.59 3.42 0.18
CA LEU A 103 -21.39 3.06 0.94
C LEU A 103 -21.60 1.74 1.68
N VAL A 104 -20.53 0.94 1.79
CA VAL A 104 -20.52 -0.30 2.56
C VAL A 104 -19.64 -0.12 3.80
N TYR A 105 -20.24 -0.17 4.98
CA TYR A 105 -19.50 -0.11 6.24
C TYR A 105 -19.13 -1.52 6.72
N LEU A 106 -17.86 -1.74 7.03
CA LEU A 106 -17.34 -3.03 7.47
C LEU A 106 -16.78 -2.92 8.88
N ASP A 107 -17.42 -3.58 9.84
CA ASP A 107 -16.97 -3.66 11.22
C ASP A 107 -16.45 -5.06 11.55
N GLY A 108 -15.40 -5.13 12.35
CA GLY A 108 -14.86 -6.41 12.84
C GLY A 108 -14.23 -7.33 11.80
N ILE A 109 -13.90 -6.84 10.60
CA ILE A 109 -13.18 -7.63 9.60
C ILE A 109 -11.70 -7.75 10.01
N GLN A 110 -11.25 -8.99 10.23
CA GLN A 110 -9.89 -9.33 10.68
C GLN A 110 -9.04 -10.02 9.62
N ASP A 111 -9.68 -10.70 8.66
CA ASP A 111 -9.00 -11.45 7.60
C ASP A 111 -8.88 -10.62 6.30
N PRO A 112 -7.66 -10.37 5.80
CA PRO A 112 -7.43 -9.68 4.53
C PRO A 112 -8.10 -10.35 3.31
N HIS A 113 -8.22 -11.68 3.30
CA HIS A 113 -8.84 -12.40 2.19
C HIS A 113 -10.33 -12.09 2.09
N ASN A 114 -11.02 -12.06 3.23
CA ASN A 114 -12.43 -11.68 3.33
C ASN A 114 -12.64 -10.21 2.96
N LEU A 115 -11.78 -9.31 3.43
CA LEU A 115 -11.82 -7.90 3.06
C LEU A 115 -11.74 -7.73 1.53
N GLY A 116 -10.81 -8.41 0.88
CA GLY A 116 -10.66 -8.37 -0.58
C GLY A 116 -11.90 -8.90 -1.32
N ALA A 117 -12.51 -9.99 -0.82
CA ALA A 117 -13.75 -10.51 -1.40
C ALA A 117 -14.91 -9.51 -1.29
N ILE A 118 -15.07 -8.90 -0.11
CA ILE A 118 -16.13 -7.92 0.15
C ILE A 118 -15.96 -6.68 -0.72
N ILE A 119 -14.73 -6.16 -0.87
CA ILE A 119 -14.46 -5.00 -1.74
C ILE A 119 -14.87 -5.31 -3.19
N ARG A 120 -14.55 -6.50 -3.70
CA ARG A 120 -14.95 -6.92 -5.06
C ARG A 120 -16.47 -7.00 -5.20
N SER A 121 -17.16 -7.57 -4.21
CA SER A 121 -18.61 -7.64 -4.20
C SER A 121 -19.26 -6.26 -4.13
N ALA A 122 -18.77 -5.38 -3.25
CA ALA A 122 -19.24 -4.00 -3.12
C ALA A 122 -19.11 -3.24 -4.44
N HIS A 123 -17.98 -3.38 -5.13
CA HIS A 123 -17.80 -2.80 -6.47
C HIS A 123 -18.80 -3.38 -7.48
N ALA A 124 -19.00 -4.70 -7.50
CA ALA A 124 -19.91 -5.35 -8.45
C ALA A 124 -21.38 -4.90 -8.29
N VAL A 125 -21.79 -4.49 -7.09
CA VAL A 125 -23.14 -3.97 -6.82
C VAL A 125 -23.25 -2.44 -6.92
N GLY A 126 -22.18 -1.76 -7.35
CA GLY A 126 -22.18 -0.31 -7.57
C GLY A 126 -21.99 0.53 -6.31
N ALA A 127 -21.30 0.02 -5.29
CA ALA A 127 -20.93 0.84 -4.13
C ALA A 127 -19.86 1.88 -4.51
N ASP A 128 -20.06 3.12 -4.07
CA ASP A 128 -19.12 4.24 -4.24
C ASP A 128 -17.90 4.14 -3.33
N GLY A 129 -17.97 3.31 -2.28
CA GLY A 129 -16.87 3.11 -1.36
C GLY A 129 -17.15 2.15 -0.21
N VAL A 130 -16.07 1.64 0.36
CA VAL A 130 -16.08 0.81 1.58
C VAL A 130 -15.50 1.60 2.74
N VAL A 131 -16.15 1.62 3.90
CA VAL A 131 -15.71 2.36 5.10
C VAL A 131 -15.31 1.38 6.20
N LEU A 132 -14.16 1.62 6.84
CA LEU A 132 -13.58 0.77 7.88
C LEU A 132 -13.38 1.55 9.19
N PRO A 133 -13.61 0.94 10.37
CA PRO A 133 -13.39 1.57 11.66
C PRO A 133 -11.91 1.86 11.93
N GLN A 134 -11.65 2.98 12.60
CA GLN A 134 -10.30 3.49 12.86
C GLN A 134 -9.58 2.76 14.01
N ARG A 135 -10.29 1.91 14.79
CA ARG A 135 -9.76 1.11 15.90
C ARG A 135 -10.31 -0.32 15.83
N GLY A 136 -9.41 -1.32 15.78
CA GLY A 136 -9.76 -2.74 15.86
C GLY A 136 -9.86 -3.51 14.53
N GLY A 137 -9.63 -2.86 13.38
CA GLY A 137 -9.55 -3.52 12.07
C GLY A 137 -8.13 -4.00 11.72
N VAL A 138 -8.05 -4.86 10.69
CA VAL A 138 -6.81 -5.42 10.10
C VAL A 138 -5.63 -4.43 10.16
N SER A 139 -4.53 -4.85 10.77
CA SER A 139 -3.30 -4.07 10.90
C SER A 139 -2.87 -3.51 9.53
N GLY A 140 -2.74 -2.18 9.44
CA GLY A 140 -2.37 -1.46 8.22
C GLY A 140 -3.48 -0.67 7.53
N VAL A 141 -4.72 -0.70 8.04
CA VAL A 141 -5.85 0.02 7.45
C VAL A 141 -6.35 1.15 8.37
N THR A 142 -5.75 2.34 8.21
CA THR A 142 -6.22 3.56 8.88
C THR A 142 -7.40 4.14 8.10
N ALA A 143 -8.62 4.11 8.67
CA ALA A 143 -9.88 4.70 8.17
C ALA A 143 -9.88 5.07 6.68
N ALA A 144 -10.32 4.12 5.87
CA ALA A 144 -9.66 3.92 4.61
C ALA A 144 -10.68 3.49 3.55
N VAL A 145 -11.11 4.45 2.72
CA VAL A 145 -12.04 4.14 1.64
C VAL A 145 -11.28 3.66 0.43
N ALA A 146 -11.28 2.33 0.23
CA ALA A 146 -10.91 1.71 -1.03
C ALA A 146 -11.85 2.23 -2.10
N ARG A 147 -11.38 3.20 -2.88
CA ARG A 147 -12.08 3.66 -4.08
C ARG A 147 -12.01 2.54 -5.10
N ALA A 148 -13.16 1.99 -5.44
CA ALA A 148 -13.32 1.35 -6.72
C ALA A 148 -13.63 2.47 -7.72
N SER A 149 -12.61 3.08 -8.28
CA SER A 149 -12.79 4.08 -9.33
C SER A 149 -12.04 3.63 -10.57
N ALA A 150 -12.83 3.34 -11.60
CA ALA A 150 -12.46 3.63 -12.97
C ALA A 150 -12.34 5.14 -13.17
#